data_AF-A0A1B0D4K7-F1
#
_entry.id   AF-A0A1B0D4K7-F1
#
_cell.length_a   1.000
_cell.length_b   1.000
_cell.length_c   1.000
_cell.angle_alpha   90.00
_cell.angle_beta   90.00
_cell.angle_gamma   90.00
#
_symmetry.space_group_name_H-M   'P 1'
#
loop_
_entity.id
_entity.type
_entity.pdbx_description
1 polymer ?
#
loop_
_entity_poly.entity_id
_entity_poly.type
_entity_poly.pdbx_seq_one_letter_code
_entity_poly.pdbx_strand_id
1 'polypeptide(L)'
;MNFGMNDGGEGHCGTVRNFESSEEVVVVWDNGTAANYRCAGAYDLRVLDSAPTKIKHEGTMCDTCRQQPIFGIRWKCAECANYDLCSICYHGDKHHLRHRFYRISTPGGDRTLLEPRRKSKKIAVRGIFPGARVVRGVDWQWEDQDGGNGRRGKVNEIQDWSAASPRSAAYVVWDNGAKNLYRVGFEGMADLKVVNDAKGTTVYRDHLPLLGENGPGKGPNGFHIGDQVSVDLELEIVQSLQHGHGGWTDGMFECLNNPGTVVGIDEDHDIVVAYPSANRWTFNPAVLTKIASPASSSGEGSSQQFAVGDFVKICSDLERMKSLQRGHGEWADAMIPTLGKVGRVQQVYHDNDLKVEVGRTSWTYNPLALTKVASASDGTVPVTSSGERLSAILKKLFEPHVSGDATEELVKAAANGDHLKCEEFLTEHTKDG
;
A
#
# COMPACT_ATOMS: atom_id res chain seq x y z
N MET A 1 1.88 -19.07 -6.35
CA MET A 1 2.51 -20.40 -6.53
C MET A 1 2.99 -20.88 -5.18
N ASN A 2 2.89 -22.18 -4.91
CA ASN A 2 3.33 -22.80 -3.67
C ASN A 2 4.82 -23.16 -3.85
N PHE A 3 5.76 -22.32 -3.40
CA PHE A 3 7.22 -22.50 -3.61
C PHE A 3 7.83 -23.67 -2.82
N GLY A 4 7.03 -24.62 -2.33
CA GLY A 4 7.50 -25.79 -1.60
C GLY A 4 8.28 -25.44 -0.32
N MET A 5 9.28 -26.27 0.01
CA MET A 5 10.23 -26.09 1.13
C MET A 5 11.53 -25.39 0.69
N ASN A 6 11.50 -24.55 -0.36
CA ASN A 6 12.72 -23.92 -0.89
C ASN A 6 13.45 -23.06 0.18
N ASP A 7 12.68 -22.40 1.04
CA ASP A 7 13.16 -21.63 2.18
C ASP A 7 13.62 -22.50 3.37
N GLY A 8 13.23 -23.78 3.41
CA GLY A 8 13.38 -24.65 4.58
C GLY A 8 12.19 -24.64 5.53
N GLY A 9 11.13 -23.87 5.23
CA GLY A 9 9.90 -23.72 5.99
C GLY A 9 9.77 -22.39 6.73
N GLU A 10 8.57 -22.10 7.25
CA GLU A 10 8.25 -20.82 7.92
C GLU A 10 9.29 -20.43 8.98
N GLY A 11 9.82 -19.21 8.84
CA GLY A 11 10.79 -18.64 9.76
C GLY A 11 12.25 -18.87 9.39
N HIS A 12 12.55 -19.62 8.33
CA HIS A 12 13.91 -19.72 7.83
C HIS A 12 14.35 -18.42 7.13
N CYS A 13 15.63 -18.09 7.31
CA CYS A 13 16.24 -16.87 6.79
C CYS A 13 16.94 -17.10 5.46
N GLY A 14 17.01 -16.02 4.67
CA GLY A 14 17.79 -15.93 3.46
C GLY A 14 18.27 -14.51 3.23
N THR A 15 19.24 -14.36 2.34
CA THR A 15 19.86 -13.10 1.96
C THR A 15 19.34 -12.67 0.59
N VAL A 16 18.87 -11.42 0.47
CA VAL A 16 18.62 -10.79 -0.83
C VAL A 16 19.97 -10.57 -1.51
N ARG A 17 20.20 -11.23 -2.65
CA ARG A 17 21.45 -11.15 -3.40
C ARG A 17 21.45 -9.95 -4.33
N ASN A 18 20.43 -9.85 -5.18
CA ASN A 18 20.25 -8.79 -6.16
C ASN A 18 18.79 -8.74 -6.60
N PHE A 19 18.40 -7.62 -7.21
CA PHE A 19 17.13 -7.48 -7.91
C PHE A 19 17.37 -7.70 -9.41
N GLU A 20 16.58 -8.57 -10.04
CA GLU A 20 16.59 -8.74 -11.50
C GLU A 20 15.76 -7.65 -12.18
N SER A 21 14.70 -7.18 -11.50
CA SER A 21 13.84 -6.08 -11.92
C SER A 21 13.18 -5.41 -10.70
N SER A 22 12.31 -4.41 -10.93
CA SER A 22 11.46 -3.84 -9.88
C SER A 22 10.43 -4.83 -9.32
N GLU A 23 10.19 -5.95 -10.01
CA GLU A 23 9.16 -6.93 -9.67
C GLU A 23 9.72 -8.29 -9.22
N GLU A 24 11.03 -8.52 -9.43
CA GLU A 24 11.68 -9.81 -9.20
C GLU A 24 13.02 -9.66 -8.47
N VAL A 25 13.22 -10.49 -7.44
CA VAL A 25 14.40 -10.49 -6.57
C VAL A 25 15.00 -11.88 -6.41
N VAL A 26 16.33 -11.96 -6.41
CA VAL A 26 17.07 -13.21 -6.14
C VAL A 26 17.39 -13.30 -4.66
N VAL A 27 17.03 -14.43 -4.05
CA VAL A 27 17.37 -14.75 -2.66
C VAL A 27 18.23 -16.00 -2.61
N VAL A 28 19.30 -15.93 -1.83
CA VAL A 28 20.08 -17.10 -1.39
C VAL A 28 19.63 -17.43 0.02
N TRP A 29 18.85 -18.50 0.18
CA TRP A 29 18.45 -19.02 1.49
C TRP A 29 19.65 -19.55 2.24
N ASP A 30 19.61 -19.49 3.57
CA ASP A 30 20.72 -19.95 4.42
C ASP A 30 21.06 -21.43 4.19
N ASN A 31 20.07 -22.24 3.77
CA ASN A 31 20.25 -23.64 3.37
C ASN A 31 21.00 -23.84 2.03
N GLY A 32 21.35 -22.74 1.36
CA GLY A 32 22.09 -22.67 0.10
C GLY A 32 21.24 -22.72 -1.17
N THR A 33 19.91 -22.82 -1.06
CA THR A 33 19.01 -22.71 -2.21
C THR A 33 18.97 -21.27 -2.69
N ALA A 34 19.30 -21.04 -3.96
CA ALA A 34 19.11 -19.75 -4.63
C ALA A 34 17.88 -19.82 -5.54
N ALA A 35 17.02 -18.81 -5.48
CA ALA A 35 15.81 -18.75 -6.30
C ALA A 35 15.28 -17.32 -6.43
N ASN A 36 14.43 -17.11 -7.43
CA ASN A 36 13.78 -15.83 -7.70
C ASN A 36 12.40 -15.77 -7.05
N TYR A 37 12.02 -14.59 -6.59
CA TYR A 37 10.77 -14.33 -5.86
C TYR A 37 10.14 -13.01 -6.31
N ARG A 38 8.82 -12.92 -6.17
CA ARG A 38 8.06 -11.72 -6.54
C ARG A 38 8.13 -10.69 -5.41
N CYS A 39 8.39 -9.45 -5.79
CA CYS A 39 8.41 -8.30 -4.89
C CYS A 39 7.54 -7.12 -5.39
N ALA A 40 6.68 -7.34 -6.38
CA ALA A 40 5.65 -6.39 -6.80
C ALA A 40 4.38 -7.12 -7.23
N GLY A 41 3.21 -6.49 -6.98
CA GLY A 41 1.88 -7.05 -7.24
C GLY A 41 1.52 -8.20 -6.29
N ALA A 42 2.34 -9.25 -6.28
CA ALA A 42 2.36 -10.28 -5.26
C ALA A 42 3.71 -10.26 -4.52
N TYR A 43 3.67 -10.56 -3.22
CA TYR A 43 4.84 -10.50 -2.36
C TYR A 43 5.11 -11.86 -1.74
N ASP A 44 6.27 -12.44 -2.07
CA ASP A 44 6.66 -13.76 -1.57
C ASP A 44 7.51 -13.68 -0.28
N LEU A 45 8.05 -12.50 0.04
CA LEU A 45 9.07 -12.32 1.06
C LEU A 45 8.70 -11.22 2.08
N ARG A 46 9.21 -11.37 3.30
CA ARG A 46 9.17 -10.34 4.35
C ARG A 46 10.59 -9.94 4.75
N VAL A 47 10.79 -8.65 5.01
CA VAL A 47 12.08 -8.12 5.45
C VAL A 47 12.24 -8.37 6.94
N LEU A 48 13.08 -9.34 7.31
CA LEU A 48 13.42 -9.63 8.70
C LEU A 48 14.29 -8.53 9.31
N ASP A 49 15.35 -8.14 8.61
CA ASP A 49 16.28 -7.10 9.01
C ASP A 49 16.88 -6.43 7.78
N SER A 50 16.77 -5.11 7.70
CA SER A 50 17.37 -4.30 6.64
C SER A 50 18.66 -3.60 7.09
N ALA A 51 19.10 -3.72 8.34
CA ALA A 51 20.35 -3.11 8.77
C ALA A 51 21.60 -3.52 7.94
N PRO A 52 21.72 -4.77 7.43
CA PRO A 52 22.82 -5.13 6.54
C PRO A 52 22.92 -4.27 5.27
N THR A 53 21.82 -3.66 4.82
CA THR A 53 21.79 -2.78 3.63
C THR A 53 22.32 -1.38 3.89
N LYS A 54 22.77 -1.08 5.12
CA LYS A 54 23.26 0.23 5.57
C LYS A 54 22.18 1.31 5.71
N ILE A 55 20.90 0.96 5.52
CA ILE A 55 19.78 1.89 5.73
C ILE A 55 19.67 2.26 7.21
N LYS A 56 19.48 3.55 7.50
CA LYS A 56 19.45 4.10 8.85
C LYS A 56 18.61 5.36 8.93
N HIS A 57 18.00 5.59 10.08
CA HIS A 57 17.20 6.78 10.36
C HIS A 57 18.02 7.81 11.13
N GLU A 58 18.57 8.80 10.44
CA GLU A 58 19.33 9.88 11.07
C GLU A 58 18.51 10.67 12.09
N GLY A 59 19.17 11.18 13.12
CA GLY A 59 18.53 11.92 14.21
C GLY A 59 17.62 11.07 15.13
N THR A 60 17.64 9.74 15.00
CA THR A 60 16.85 8.83 15.85
C THR A 60 17.73 7.99 16.77
N MET A 61 17.18 7.58 17.91
CA MET A 61 17.85 6.71 18.88
C MET A 61 16.86 5.65 19.36
N CYS A 62 17.30 4.41 19.48
CA CYS A 62 16.52 3.39 20.17
C CYS A 62 16.52 3.67 21.67
N ASP A 63 15.35 3.94 22.26
CA ASP A 63 15.24 4.32 23.68
C ASP A 63 15.60 3.21 24.66
N THR A 64 15.67 1.96 24.18
CA THR A 64 16.07 0.83 25.04
C THR A 64 17.56 0.53 24.97
N CYS A 65 18.12 0.27 23.78
CA CYS A 65 19.53 -0.13 23.65
C CYS A 65 20.47 1.03 23.32
N ARG A 66 19.95 2.25 23.15
CA ARG A 66 20.71 3.47 22.80
C ARG A 66 21.43 3.39 21.45
N GLN A 67 21.06 2.47 20.57
CA GLN A 67 21.57 2.46 19.19
C GLN A 67 21.20 3.78 18.51
N GLN A 68 22.21 4.48 17.98
CA GLN A 68 22.06 5.77 17.33
C GLN A 68 23.06 5.87 16.15
N PRO A 69 22.59 6.13 14.92
CA PRO A 69 21.19 6.14 14.50
C PRO A 69 20.56 4.74 14.55
N ILE A 70 19.23 4.64 14.46
CA ILE A 70 18.55 3.34 14.29
C ILE A 70 18.87 2.80 12.89
N PHE A 71 19.52 1.64 12.82
CA PHE A 71 19.77 0.91 11.57
C PHE A 71 18.64 -0.07 11.26
N GLY A 72 18.28 -0.16 9.98
CA GLY A 72 17.18 -0.97 9.50
C GLY A 72 15.82 -0.32 9.80
N ILE A 73 14.81 -1.15 10.07
CA ILE A 73 13.44 -0.72 10.34
C ILE A 73 13.35 0.05 11.67
N ARG A 74 12.75 1.25 11.64
CA ARG A 74 12.39 2.02 12.83
C ARG A 74 10.99 1.68 13.32
N TRP A 75 10.86 1.47 14.63
CA TRP A 75 9.60 1.14 15.29
C TRP A 75 9.24 2.25 16.28
N LYS A 76 8.35 3.15 15.87
CA LYS A 76 7.94 4.30 16.67
C LYS A 76 6.69 3.97 17.48
N CYS A 77 6.71 4.14 18.80
CA CYS A 77 5.50 3.97 19.62
C CYS A 77 4.45 5.00 19.21
N ALA A 78 3.22 4.56 18.97
CA ALA A 78 2.10 5.43 18.60
C ALA A 78 1.44 6.10 19.83
N GLU A 79 1.72 5.59 21.02
CA GLU A 79 1.07 6.00 22.28
C GLU A 79 1.99 6.84 23.17
N CYS A 80 3.30 6.81 22.94
CA CYS A 80 4.29 7.58 23.70
C CYS A 80 4.90 8.68 22.84
N ALA A 81 5.04 9.88 23.43
CA ALA A 81 5.76 10.96 22.80
C ALA A 81 7.25 10.58 22.64
N ASN A 82 7.76 10.75 21.42
CA ASN A 82 9.17 10.56 21.06
C ASN A 82 9.81 9.24 21.55
N TYR A 83 9.09 8.11 21.44
CA TYR A 83 9.63 6.80 21.81
C TYR A 83 9.82 5.90 20.58
N ASP A 84 11.03 5.39 20.39
CA ASP A 84 11.50 4.67 19.22
C ASP A 84 12.32 3.42 19.61
N LEU A 85 12.13 2.33 18.87
CA LEU A 85 12.88 1.08 19.03
C LEU A 85 13.53 0.66 17.70
N CYS A 86 14.69 0.02 17.79
CA CYS A 86 15.26 -0.78 16.69
C CYS A 86 14.59 -2.17 16.62
N SER A 87 14.77 -2.89 15.49
CA SER A 87 14.18 -4.23 15.30
C SER A 87 14.54 -5.23 16.40
N ILE A 88 15.78 -5.21 16.90
CA ILE A 88 16.21 -6.11 18.00
C ILE A 88 15.38 -5.85 19.25
N CYS A 89 15.17 -4.59 19.64
CA CYS A 89 14.41 -4.25 20.83
C CYS A 89 12.90 -4.46 20.63
N TYR A 90 12.38 -4.13 19.43
CA TYR A 90 10.97 -4.32 19.11
C TYR A 90 10.57 -5.80 19.16
N HIS A 91 11.36 -6.68 18.53
CA HIS A 91 11.14 -8.12 18.55
C HIS A 91 11.60 -8.77 19.86
N GLY A 92 12.50 -8.14 20.60
CA GLY A 92 12.95 -8.52 21.94
C GLY A 92 12.01 -8.11 23.08
N ASP A 93 10.75 -7.78 22.76
CA ASP A 93 9.68 -7.45 23.72
C ASP A 93 10.01 -6.30 24.66
N LYS A 94 10.84 -5.35 24.20
CA LYS A 94 11.12 -4.12 24.93
C LYS A 94 9.97 -3.14 24.78
N HIS A 95 9.79 -2.26 25.76
CA HIS A 95 8.62 -1.38 25.91
C HIS A 95 7.29 -2.14 26.09
N HIS A 96 6.20 -1.42 26.36
CA HIS A 96 4.89 -2.02 26.61
C HIS A 96 4.36 -2.76 25.39
N LEU A 97 4.04 -4.06 25.56
CA LEU A 97 3.50 -4.91 24.49
C LEU A 97 2.05 -4.57 24.12
N ARG A 98 1.37 -3.79 24.96
CA ARG A 98 0.02 -3.28 24.69
C ARG A 98 0.03 -2.05 23.78
N HIS A 99 1.15 -1.33 23.72
CA HIS A 99 1.25 -0.15 22.88
C HIS A 99 1.37 -0.55 21.43
N ARG A 100 0.62 0.14 20.56
CA ARG A 100 0.77 0.08 19.12
C ARG A 100 2.00 0.84 18.67
N PHE A 101 2.56 0.41 17.55
CA PHE A 101 3.74 1.01 16.96
C PHE A 101 3.47 1.34 15.50
N TYR A 102 4.05 2.44 15.04
CA TYR A 102 4.28 2.69 13.63
C TYR A 102 5.55 1.97 13.19
N ARG A 103 5.45 1.19 12.12
CA ARG A 103 6.59 0.71 11.35
C ARG A 103 6.98 1.77 10.34
N ILE A 104 8.26 2.10 10.29
CA ILE A 104 8.86 3.03 9.34
C ILE A 104 10.04 2.30 8.71
N SER A 105 9.84 1.72 7.53
CA SER A 105 10.79 0.77 6.92
C SER A 105 12.01 1.45 6.31
N THR A 106 11.85 2.69 5.83
CA THR A 106 12.87 3.49 5.15
C THR A 106 12.85 4.94 5.67
N PRO A 107 13.96 5.66 5.65
CA PRO A 107 13.98 7.10 5.91
C PRO A 107 13.00 7.82 4.98
N GLY A 108 12.24 8.79 5.51
CA GLY A 108 11.19 9.48 4.75
C GLY A 108 9.98 8.62 4.36
N GLY A 109 9.98 7.32 4.64
CA GLY A 109 8.89 6.42 4.28
C GLY A 109 7.64 6.57 5.14
N ASP A 110 6.54 6.03 4.63
CA ASP A 110 5.24 6.03 5.29
C ASP A 110 5.26 5.32 6.64
N ARG A 111 4.37 5.79 7.54
CA ARG A 111 4.17 5.21 8.87
C ARG A 111 3.02 4.21 8.81
N THR A 112 3.32 2.92 8.89
CA THR A 112 2.29 1.88 8.97
C THR A 112 1.92 1.60 10.43
N LEU A 113 0.69 1.92 10.85
CA LEU A 113 0.22 1.60 12.20
C LEU A 113 0.00 0.08 12.34
N LEU A 114 0.57 -0.53 13.37
CA LEU A 114 0.50 -1.96 13.62
C LEU A 114 -0.39 -2.33 14.81
N GLU A 115 -0.85 -3.57 14.81
CA GLU A 115 -1.52 -4.18 15.95
C GLU A 115 -0.59 -4.29 17.18
N PRO A 116 -1.13 -4.28 18.41
CA PRO A 116 -0.33 -4.47 19.62
C PRO A 116 0.37 -5.83 19.64
N ARG A 117 1.68 -5.81 19.90
CA ARG A 117 2.53 -7.02 20.01
C ARG A 117 1.96 -8.11 20.92
N ARG A 118 1.29 -7.74 22.02
CA ARG A 118 0.67 -8.68 22.98
C ARG A 118 -0.33 -9.65 22.32
N LYS A 119 -1.00 -9.24 21.23
CA LYS A 119 -2.02 -10.05 20.54
C LYS A 119 -1.49 -10.69 19.25
N SER A 120 -0.25 -10.41 18.87
CA SER A 120 0.30 -10.79 17.57
C SER A 120 1.05 -12.11 17.64
N LYS A 121 0.99 -12.90 16.56
CA LYS A 121 1.74 -14.15 16.44
C LYS A 121 3.24 -13.86 16.43
N LYS A 122 3.98 -14.56 17.29
CA LYS A 122 5.44 -14.52 17.35
C LYS A 122 6.01 -15.86 16.91
N ILE A 123 7.01 -15.87 16.05
CA ILE A 123 7.68 -17.08 15.56
C ILE A 123 9.18 -16.99 15.81
N ALA A 124 9.86 -18.12 15.95
CA ALA A 124 11.33 -18.16 16.00
C ALA A 124 11.89 -18.18 14.58
N VAL A 125 12.91 -17.36 14.31
CA VAL A 125 13.63 -17.45 13.04
C VAL A 125 14.72 -18.52 13.11
N ARG A 126 15.11 -19.07 11.96
CA ARG A 126 16.06 -20.18 11.84
C ARG A 126 17.03 -19.94 10.68
N GLY A 127 18.29 -20.34 10.83
CA GLY A 127 19.30 -20.11 9.80
C GLY A 127 20.71 -20.04 10.36
N ILE A 128 21.53 -19.14 9.79
CA ILE A 128 22.90 -18.85 10.21
C ILE A 128 22.86 -17.97 11.46
N PHE A 129 22.74 -18.61 12.62
CA PHE A 129 22.74 -17.99 13.95
C PHE A 129 23.75 -18.70 14.87
N PRO A 130 24.08 -18.15 16.06
CA PRO A 130 24.99 -18.80 16.99
C PRO A 130 24.59 -20.23 17.29
N GLY A 131 25.52 -21.16 17.09
CA GLY A 131 25.29 -22.60 17.19
C GLY A 131 25.05 -23.33 15.86
N ALA A 132 24.75 -22.62 14.77
CA ALA A 132 24.55 -23.23 13.46
C ALA A 132 25.82 -23.93 12.97
N ARG A 133 25.64 -25.06 12.28
CA ARG A 133 26.71 -25.79 11.60
C ARG A 133 26.71 -25.41 10.14
N VAL A 134 27.85 -24.95 9.65
CA VAL A 134 27.98 -24.35 8.31
C VAL A 134 29.10 -24.98 7.52
N VAL A 135 29.01 -24.85 6.20
CA VAL A 135 30.07 -25.05 5.21
C VAL A 135 30.22 -23.76 4.40
N ARG A 136 31.27 -23.66 3.56
CA ARG A 136 31.38 -22.56 2.61
C ARG A 136 30.14 -22.44 1.70
N GLY A 137 29.70 -21.21 1.48
CA GLY A 137 28.56 -20.82 0.66
C GLY A 137 28.95 -20.50 -0.79
N VAL A 138 28.00 -19.90 -1.52
CA VAL A 138 28.14 -19.65 -2.96
C VAL A 138 29.15 -18.53 -3.28
N ASP A 139 29.30 -17.55 -2.38
CA ASP A 139 30.20 -16.39 -2.58
C ASP A 139 31.56 -16.54 -1.91
N TRP A 140 31.91 -17.76 -1.50
CA TRP A 140 33.17 -18.03 -0.81
C TRP A 140 34.37 -17.65 -1.68
N GLN A 141 35.23 -16.78 -1.12
CA GLN A 141 36.46 -16.29 -1.75
C GLN A 141 37.66 -16.32 -0.80
N TRP A 142 37.60 -17.20 0.22
CA TRP A 142 38.51 -17.19 1.37
C TRP A 142 39.48 -18.38 1.36
N GLU A 143 39.89 -18.82 0.18
CA GLU A 143 40.79 -19.97 -0.01
C GLU A 143 40.32 -21.21 0.77
N ASP A 144 41.23 -21.99 1.33
CA ASP A 144 40.92 -23.16 2.17
C ASP A 144 41.02 -22.85 3.66
N GLN A 145 40.62 -21.65 4.10
CA GLN A 145 40.55 -21.32 5.53
C GLN A 145 39.66 -22.27 6.34
N ASP A 146 38.61 -22.81 5.71
CA ASP A 146 37.74 -23.85 6.26
C ASP A 146 38.36 -25.26 6.23
N GLY A 147 39.53 -25.43 5.61
CA GLY A 147 40.20 -26.72 5.42
C GLY A 147 39.76 -27.48 4.16
N GLY A 148 39.11 -26.79 3.22
CA GLY A 148 38.67 -27.34 1.94
C GLY A 148 37.15 -27.44 1.82
N ASN A 149 36.64 -27.44 0.58
CA ASN A 149 35.21 -27.45 0.31
C ASN A 149 34.48 -28.62 1.00
N GLY A 150 33.38 -28.30 1.67
CA GLY A 150 32.56 -29.26 2.43
C GLY A 150 33.02 -29.50 3.88
N ARG A 151 34.15 -28.92 4.31
CA ARG A 151 34.53 -28.90 5.73
C ARG A 151 33.58 -28.01 6.52
N ARG A 152 33.34 -28.41 7.77
CA ARG A 152 32.30 -27.83 8.62
C ARG A 152 32.90 -26.88 9.66
N GLY A 153 32.11 -25.89 10.02
CA GLY A 153 32.37 -24.97 11.11
C GLY A 153 31.13 -24.73 11.94
N LYS A 154 31.32 -24.09 13.10
CA LYS A 154 30.25 -23.65 13.99
C LYS A 154 30.23 -22.12 14.00
N VAL A 155 29.06 -21.55 13.74
CA VAL A 155 28.83 -20.12 13.96
C VAL A 155 28.87 -19.85 15.45
N ASN A 156 29.78 -18.99 15.89
CA ASN A 156 29.90 -18.59 17.28
C ASN A 156 29.06 -17.35 17.58
N GLU A 157 29.08 -16.37 16.68
CA GLU A 157 28.43 -15.08 16.86
C GLU A 157 28.04 -14.45 15.52
N ILE A 158 26.98 -13.64 15.52
CA ILE A 158 26.62 -12.73 14.43
C ILE A 158 27.17 -11.35 14.77
N GLN A 159 27.94 -10.79 13.85
CA GLN A 159 28.67 -9.55 14.03
C GLN A 159 28.42 -8.60 12.86
N ASP A 160 28.95 -7.40 13.00
CA ASP A 160 28.89 -6.38 11.97
C ASP A 160 30.09 -6.58 11.03
N TRP A 161 29.87 -6.68 9.72
CA TRP A 161 30.99 -6.67 8.77
C TRP A 161 31.69 -5.30 8.77
N SER A 162 30.91 -4.24 8.95
CA SER A 162 31.40 -2.88 9.15
C SER A 162 30.43 -2.11 10.03
N ALA A 163 30.88 -1.01 10.65
CA ALA A 163 30.03 -0.15 11.46
C ALA A 163 28.81 0.42 10.69
N ALA A 164 28.91 0.51 9.37
CA ALA A 164 27.81 0.96 8.51
C ALA A 164 26.84 -0.16 8.11
N SER A 165 27.22 -1.44 8.25
CA SER A 165 26.40 -2.59 7.89
C SER A 165 26.32 -3.56 9.08
N PRO A 166 25.47 -3.28 10.08
CA PRO A 166 25.36 -4.16 11.25
C PRO A 166 24.74 -5.51 10.91
N ARG A 167 25.10 -6.53 11.69
CA ARG A 167 24.55 -7.90 11.63
C ARG A 167 24.61 -8.54 10.24
N SER A 168 25.72 -8.29 9.55
CA SER A 168 25.95 -8.68 8.16
C SER A 168 27.08 -9.70 8.00
N ALA A 169 27.58 -10.23 9.13
CA ALA A 169 28.67 -11.19 9.18
C ALA A 169 28.48 -12.24 10.27
N ALA A 170 29.13 -13.39 10.11
CA ALA A 170 29.16 -14.46 11.09
C ALA A 170 30.61 -14.85 11.42
N TYR A 171 30.95 -14.88 12.70
CA TYR A 171 32.23 -15.40 13.18
C TYR A 171 32.14 -16.91 13.32
N VAL A 172 32.97 -17.63 12.57
CA VAL A 172 32.95 -19.10 12.49
C VAL A 172 34.23 -19.68 13.09
N VAL A 173 34.05 -20.74 13.87
CA VAL A 173 35.12 -21.63 14.31
C VAL A 173 35.01 -22.92 13.51
N TRP A 174 35.96 -23.16 12.61
CA TRP A 174 36.05 -24.36 11.78
C TRP A 174 36.51 -25.56 12.59
N ASP A 175 36.12 -26.76 12.17
CA ASP A 175 36.47 -28.00 12.87
C ASP A 175 37.98 -28.30 12.83
N ASN A 176 38.71 -27.73 11.87
CA ASN A 176 40.18 -27.78 11.80
C ASN A 176 40.87 -26.80 12.79
N GLY A 177 40.09 -26.02 13.55
CA GLY A 177 40.58 -25.04 14.52
C GLY A 177 40.78 -23.63 13.97
N ALA A 178 40.72 -23.43 12.65
CA ALA A 178 40.76 -22.11 12.03
C ALA A 178 39.53 -21.28 12.40
N LYS A 179 39.67 -19.96 12.40
CA LYS A 179 38.60 -19.04 12.79
C LYS A 179 38.66 -17.79 11.92
N ASN A 180 37.50 -17.32 11.47
CA ASN A 180 37.42 -16.03 10.80
C ASN A 180 35.99 -15.49 10.78
N LEU A 181 35.85 -14.28 10.27
CA LEU A 181 34.60 -13.58 10.01
C LEU A 181 34.23 -13.72 8.52
N TYR A 182 32.97 -14.05 8.23
CA TYR A 182 32.48 -14.29 6.87
C TYR A 182 31.18 -13.52 6.60
N ARG A 183 30.93 -13.13 5.35
CA ARG A 183 29.76 -12.33 4.97
C ARG A 183 28.48 -13.15 5.02
N VAL A 184 27.45 -12.59 5.66
CA VAL A 184 26.09 -13.12 5.70
C VAL A 184 25.16 -11.92 5.53
N GLY A 185 24.93 -11.52 4.28
CA GLY A 185 24.10 -10.38 3.92
C GLY A 185 24.87 -9.09 3.62
N PHE A 186 26.14 -8.97 4.00
CA PHE A 186 26.97 -7.83 3.57
C PHE A 186 27.07 -7.81 2.04
N GLU A 187 26.60 -6.73 1.42
CA GLU A 187 26.54 -6.56 -0.04
C GLU A 187 25.80 -7.70 -0.77
N GLY A 188 24.83 -8.33 -0.10
CA GLY A 188 24.06 -9.44 -0.66
C GLY A 188 24.84 -10.76 -0.76
N MET A 189 26.01 -10.85 -0.12
CA MET A 189 26.91 -12.01 -0.19
C MET A 189 26.52 -13.08 0.83
N ALA A 190 26.60 -14.34 0.40
CA ALA A 190 26.36 -15.54 1.18
C ALA A 190 27.61 -16.44 1.18
N ASP A 191 28.59 -16.08 2.01
CA ASP A 191 29.85 -16.83 2.16
C ASP A 191 29.65 -18.16 2.90
N LEU A 192 28.50 -18.37 3.56
CA LEU A 192 28.21 -19.54 4.37
C LEU A 192 26.89 -20.19 3.96
N LYS A 193 26.80 -21.50 4.15
CA LYS A 193 25.61 -22.32 3.95
C LYS A 193 25.39 -23.21 5.17
N VAL A 194 24.17 -23.28 5.70
CA VAL A 194 23.85 -24.18 6.82
C VAL A 194 23.79 -25.64 6.39
N VAL A 195 24.32 -26.50 7.26
CA VAL A 195 24.12 -27.95 7.27
C VAL A 195 23.15 -28.32 8.39
N ASN A 196 23.27 -27.66 9.54
CA ASN A 196 22.29 -27.69 10.62
C ASN A 196 22.04 -26.24 11.04
N ASP A 197 20.84 -25.75 10.79
CA ASP A 197 20.44 -24.41 11.17
C ASP A 197 20.32 -24.28 12.70
N ALA A 198 20.43 -23.05 13.19
CA ALA A 198 20.17 -22.71 14.58
C ALA A 198 18.97 -21.77 14.70
N LYS A 199 18.34 -21.78 15.88
CA LYS A 199 17.30 -20.80 16.21
C LYS A 199 17.96 -19.44 16.45
N GLY A 200 17.46 -18.43 15.76
CA GLY A 200 17.76 -17.03 16.03
C GLY A 200 16.77 -16.41 17.01
N THR A 201 16.55 -15.11 16.83
CA THR A 201 15.59 -14.36 17.64
C THR A 201 14.14 -14.76 17.32
N THR A 202 13.19 -14.31 18.14
CA THR A 202 11.76 -14.44 17.84
C THR A 202 11.23 -13.14 17.27
N VAL A 203 10.41 -13.19 16.23
CA VAL A 203 9.86 -12.00 15.56
C VAL A 203 8.35 -12.04 15.44
N TYR A 204 7.75 -10.86 15.34
CA TYR A 204 6.33 -10.69 15.04
C TYR A 204 6.16 -10.73 13.53
N ARG A 205 5.95 -11.93 12.97
CA ARG A 205 5.97 -12.20 11.52
C ARG A 205 5.12 -11.19 10.73
N ASP A 206 3.89 -10.96 11.18
CA ASP A 206 2.92 -10.12 10.46
C ASP A 206 3.17 -8.62 10.64
N HIS A 207 4.15 -8.24 11.47
CA HIS A 207 4.59 -6.86 11.62
C HIS A 207 5.75 -6.51 10.69
N LEU A 208 6.44 -7.51 10.13
CA LEU A 208 7.53 -7.31 9.18
C LEU A 208 6.97 -6.77 7.85
N PRO A 209 7.66 -5.81 7.18
CA PRO A 209 7.25 -5.32 5.88
C PRO A 209 7.44 -6.38 4.81
N LEU A 210 6.58 -6.34 3.79
CA LEU A 210 6.76 -7.15 2.61
C LEU A 210 7.94 -6.57 1.81
N LEU A 211 8.82 -7.43 1.30
CA LEU A 211 9.93 -6.97 0.47
C LEU A 211 9.37 -6.43 -0.85
N GLY A 212 9.66 -5.16 -1.15
CA GLY A 212 9.12 -4.45 -2.32
C GLY A 212 7.79 -3.73 -2.08
N GLU A 213 7.20 -3.80 -0.88
CA GLU A 213 6.04 -2.96 -0.48
C GLU A 213 6.33 -1.46 -0.70
N ASN A 214 7.60 -1.10 -0.48
CA ASN A 214 8.17 0.23 -0.64
C ASN A 214 9.23 0.27 -1.77
N GLY A 215 9.10 -0.57 -2.81
CA GLY A 215 10.17 -0.96 -3.74
C GLY A 215 11.00 0.15 -4.40
N PRO A 216 12.12 -0.22 -5.06
CA PRO A 216 12.95 0.71 -5.84
C PRO A 216 12.07 1.34 -6.93
N GLY A 217 11.91 2.65 -6.84
CA GLY A 217 10.96 3.39 -7.66
C GLY A 217 9.79 3.98 -6.89
N LYS A 218 9.58 3.72 -5.59
CA LYS A 218 8.80 4.65 -4.75
C LYS A 218 9.73 5.74 -4.22
N GLY A 219 9.83 6.83 -4.97
CA GLY A 219 10.28 8.10 -4.43
C GLY A 219 9.43 8.51 -3.23
N PRO A 220 9.91 9.45 -2.40
CA PRO A 220 9.09 10.05 -1.35
C PRO A 220 7.70 10.42 -1.88
N ASN A 221 6.66 10.16 -1.08
CA ASN A 221 5.25 10.31 -1.46
C ASN A 221 4.74 9.38 -2.59
N GLY A 222 5.49 8.33 -2.96
CA GLY A 222 5.00 7.26 -3.84
C GLY A 222 5.16 7.50 -5.35
N PHE A 223 6.04 8.42 -5.76
CA PHE A 223 6.36 8.69 -7.17
C PHE A 223 7.32 7.67 -7.78
N HIS A 224 7.04 7.21 -8.99
CA HIS A 224 7.85 6.27 -9.77
C HIS A 224 8.29 6.90 -11.09
N ILE A 225 9.44 6.45 -11.61
CA ILE A 225 9.85 6.79 -12.98
C ILE A 225 8.73 6.33 -13.94
N GLY A 226 8.28 7.25 -14.79
CA GLY A 226 7.14 7.07 -15.69
C GLY A 226 5.82 7.64 -15.18
N ASP A 227 5.72 7.99 -13.89
CA ASP A 227 4.51 8.62 -13.35
C ASP A 227 4.23 9.95 -14.03
N GLN A 228 2.96 10.18 -14.39
CA GLN A 228 2.47 11.48 -14.80
C GLN A 228 2.20 12.33 -13.55
N VAL A 229 2.65 13.58 -13.56
CA VAL A 229 2.55 14.48 -12.41
C VAL A 229 2.11 15.87 -12.84
N SER A 230 1.36 16.55 -11.97
CA SER A 230 0.95 17.95 -12.09
C SER A 230 1.47 18.76 -10.90
N VAL A 231 1.56 20.09 -11.07
CA VAL A 231 1.79 21.03 -9.98
C VAL A 231 0.48 21.74 -9.68
N ASP A 232 -0.20 21.30 -8.63
CA ASP A 232 -1.55 21.79 -8.26
C ASP A 232 -1.49 22.76 -7.04
N LEU A 233 -0.42 23.54 -6.95
CA LEU A 233 -0.17 24.51 -5.88
C LEU A 233 0.04 25.91 -6.45
N GLU A 234 -0.28 26.93 -5.64
CA GLU A 234 -0.01 28.33 -6.01
C GLU A 234 1.49 28.60 -6.14
N LEU A 235 1.86 29.49 -7.07
CA LEU A 235 3.27 29.80 -7.42
C LEU A 235 4.13 30.13 -6.19
N GLU A 236 3.61 30.92 -5.25
CA GLU A 236 4.35 31.32 -4.05
C GLU A 236 4.67 30.11 -3.14
N ILE A 237 3.76 29.14 -3.06
CA ILE A 237 3.95 27.90 -2.30
C ILE A 237 5.02 27.04 -2.99
N VAL A 238 4.94 26.91 -4.32
CA VAL A 238 5.92 26.16 -5.11
C VAL A 238 7.32 26.74 -4.94
N GLN A 239 7.48 28.05 -5.08
CA GLN A 239 8.76 28.74 -4.89
C GLN A 239 9.32 28.54 -3.48
N SER A 240 8.46 28.57 -2.46
CA SER A 240 8.86 28.31 -1.08
C SER A 240 9.40 26.89 -0.90
N LEU A 241 8.64 25.87 -1.37
CA LEU A 241 9.00 24.45 -1.24
C LEU A 241 10.24 24.04 -2.05
N GLN A 242 10.55 24.77 -3.12
CA GLN A 242 11.72 24.51 -3.98
C GLN A 242 13.06 24.95 -3.36
N HIS A 243 13.07 25.68 -2.25
CA HIS A 243 14.32 26.07 -1.58
C HIS A 243 15.07 24.82 -1.08
N GLY A 244 16.27 24.61 -1.61
CA GLY A 244 17.08 23.43 -1.29
C GLY A 244 16.73 22.18 -2.12
N HIS A 245 15.78 22.29 -3.06
CA HIS A 245 15.25 21.19 -3.87
C HIS A 245 15.23 21.52 -5.37
N GLY A 246 16.36 22.00 -5.89
CA GLY A 246 16.50 22.46 -7.29
C GLY A 246 16.16 23.94 -7.55
N GLY A 247 15.45 24.61 -6.64
CA GLY A 247 15.12 26.03 -6.75
C GLY A 247 14.03 26.34 -7.78
N TRP A 248 13.72 27.63 -7.96
CA TRP A 248 12.77 28.10 -8.96
C TRP A 248 13.46 29.02 -9.96
N THR A 249 13.16 28.84 -11.26
CA THR A 249 13.60 29.75 -12.34
C THR A 249 12.42 30.08 -13.25
N ASP A 250 12.49 31.19 -13.99
CA ASP A 250 11.41 31.61 -14.90
C ASP A 250 11.15 30.58 -16.03
N GLY A 251 12.09 29.68 -16.32
CA GLY A 251 11.85 28.57 -17.24
C GLY A 251 10.82 27.55 -16.75
N MET A 252 10.57 27.49 -15.43
CA MET A 252 9.71 26.49 -14.80
C MET A 252 8.21 26.84 -14.87
N PHE A 253 7.82 28.03 -15.36
CA PHE A 253 6.40 28.41 -15.51
C PHE A 253 5.60 27.40 -16.35
N GLU A 254 6.25 26.67 -17.25
CA GLU A 254 5.61 25.59 -18.02
C GLU A 254 5.01 24.49 -17.13
N CYS A 255 5.57 24.29 -15.93
CA CYS A 255 5.23 23.20 -15.01
C CYS A 255 3.89 23.42 -14.29
N LEU A 256 3.44 24.68 -14.15
CA LEU A 256 2.22 25.02 -13.43
C LEU A 256 0.94 24.70 -14.22
N ASN A 257 1.06 24.56 -15.54
CA ASN A 257 -0.10 24.40 -16.42
C ASN A 257 -0.03 23.14 -17.28
N ASN A 258 1.09 22.40 -17.24
CA ASN A 258 1.28 21.21 -18.05
C ASN A 258 1.66 20.03 -17.16
N PRO A 259 1.15 18.83 -17.47
CA PRO A 259 1.63 17.61 -16.85
C PRO A 259 3.05 17.29 -17.31
N GLY A 260 3.85 16.77 -16.40
CA GLY A 260 5.19 16.26 -16.65
C GLY A 260 5.30 14.76 -16.38
N THR A 261 6.38 14.14 -16.85
CA THR A 261 6.68 12.73 -16.60
C THR A 261 7.88 12.62 -15.67
N VAL A 262 7.77 11.85 -14.60
CA VAL A 262 8.92 11.55 -13.73
C VAL A 262 9.93 10.74 -14.51
N VAL A 263 11.16 11.23 -14.64
CA VAL A 263 12.25 10.58 -15.40
C VAL A 263 13.43 10.21 -14.52
N GLY A 264 13.45 10.64 -13.27
CA GLY A 264 14.50 10.31 -12.32
C GLY A 264 14.13 10.72 -10.89
N ILE A 265 14.85 10.13 -9.95
CA ILE A 265 14.84 10.53 -8.53
C ILE A 265 16.31 10.67 -8.17
N ASP A 266 16.72 11.83 -7.67
CA ASP A 266 18.12 12.09 -7.35
C ASP A 266 18.55 11.58 -5.96
N GLU A 267 19.80 11.82 -5.59
CA GLU A 267 20.42 11.31 -4.36
C GLU A 267 19.81 11.91 -3.08
N ASP A 268 19.26 13.13 -3.17
CA ASP A 268 18.60 13.83 -2.07
C ASP A 268 17.08 13.57 -2.02
N HIS A 269 16.62 12.65 -2.88
CA HIS A 269 15.24 12.18 -3.04
C HIS A 269 14.28 13.18 -3.71
N ASP A 270 14.79 14.15 -4.45
CA ASP A 270 13.97 15.03 -5.28
C ASP A 270 13.58 14.39 -6.60
N ILE A 271 12.45 14.84 -7.15
CA ILE A 271 11.82 14.23 -8.31
C ILE A 271 12.22 14.99 -9.57
N VAL A 272 12.88 14.32 -10.50
CA VAL A 272 13.26 14.89 -11.79
C VAL A 272 12.14 14.63 -12.79
N VAL A 273 11.52 15.68 -13.30
CA VAL A 273 10.36 15.64 -14.18
C VAL A 273 10.71 16.21 -15.56
N ALA A 274 10.41 15.46 -16.62
CA ALA A 274 10.55 15.90 -18.00
C ALA A 274 9.22 16.41 -18.57
N TYR A 275 9.29 17.47 -19.36
CA TYR A 275 8.14 18.08 -20.03
C TYR A 275 8.20 17.91 -21.55
N PRO A 276 7.07 18.10 -22.27
CA PRO A 276 7.04 18.01 -23.74
C PRO A 276 8.01 18.95 -24.47
N SER A 277 8.42 20.04 -23.80
CA SER A 277 9.48 20.96 -24.26
C SER A 277 10.89 20.34 -24.28
N ALA A 278 11.04 19.10 -23.82
CA ALA A 278 12.30 18.40 -23.53
C ALA A 278 13.09 18.98 -22.34
N ASN A 279 12.56 19.99 -21.67
CA ASN A 279 13.14 20.49 -20.42
C ASN A 279 12.95 19.46 -19.29
N ARG A 280 13.90 19.48 -18.35
CA ARG A 280 13.87 18.66 -17.14
C ARG A 280 14.05 19.55 -15.93
N TRP A 281 13.19 19.37 -14.95
CA TRP A 281 13.17 20.17 -13.74
C TRP A 281 13.15 19.26 -12.52
N THR A 282 13.90 19.62 -11.48
CA THR A 282 13.94 18.91 -10.21
C THR A 282 12.96 19.54 -9.24
N PHE A 283 12.16 18.72 -8.57
CA PHE A 283 11.11 19.16 -7.67
C PHE A 283 11.23 18.54 -6.28
N ASN A 284 10.94 19.35 -5.27
CA ASN A 284 10.54 18.84 -3.97
C ASN A 284 9.30 17.92 -4.16
N PRO A 285 9.30 16.69 -3.61
CA PRO A 285 8.18 15.75 -3.74
C PRO A 285 6.83 16.29 -3.26
N ALA A 286 6.80 17.29 -2.38
CA ALA A 286 5.56 17.91 -1.89
C ALA A 286 4.92 18.88 -2.90
N VAL A 287 5.67 19.31 -3.93
CA VAL A 287 5.17 20.20 -5.00
C VAL A 287 4.33 19.43 -6.03
N LEU A 288 4.63 18.15 -6.20
CA LEU A 288 4.02 17.33 -7.24
C LEU A 288 2.76 16.62 -6.73
N THR A 289 1.78 16.51 -7.61
CA THR A 289 0.61 15.64 -7.45
C THR A 289 0.65 14.59 -8.53
N LYS A 290 0.51 13.31 -8.14
CA LYS A 290 0.46 12.22 -9.12
C LYS A 290 -0.85 12.25 -9.87
N ILE A 291 -0.78 12.37 -11.20
CA ILE A 291 -1.93 12.21 -12.08
C ILE A 291 -2.21 10.72 -12.15
N ALA A 292 -3.36 10.31 -11.64
CA ALA A 292 -3.79 8.92 -11.68
C ALA A 292 -3.90 8.48 -13.14
N SER A 293 -2.96 7.65 -13.59
CA SER A 293 -3.13 6.90 -14.83
C SER A 293 -4.19 5.82 -14.57
N PRO A 294 -5.14 5.56 -15.49
CA PRO A 294 -6.20 4.57 -15.30
C PRO A 294 -5.71 3.11 -15.17
N ALA A 295 -4.40 2.88 -15.05
CA ALA A 295 -3.77 1.57 -14.95
C ALA A 295 -2.97 1.35 -13.65
N SER A 296 -2.87 2.31 -12.72
CA SER A 296 -1.99 2.15 -11.55
C SER A 296 -2.45 2.89 -10.29
N SER A 297 -3.68 2.62 -9.84
CA SER A 297 -4.13 2.87 -8.47
C SER A 297 -4.80 1.63 -7.88
N SER A 298 -3.99 0.75 -7.30
CA SER A 298 -4.48 -0.23 -6.32
C SER A 298 -4.59 0.44 -4.95
N GLY A 299 -5.80 0.93 -4.64
CA GLY A 299 -6.16 1.46 -3.33
C GLY A 299 -7.69 1.57 -3.22
N GLU A 300 -8.33 0.48 -2.77
CA GLU A 300 -9.72 0.42 -2.30
C GLU A 300 -10.80 1.05 -3.19
N GLY A 301 -10.84 0.62 -4.44
CA GLY A 301 -12.10 0.33 -5.12
C GLY A 301 -11.88 -1.00 -5.80
N SER A 302 -12.62 -2.04 -5.42
CA SER A 302 -12.78 -3.18 -6.31
C SER A 302 -13.04 -2.61 -7.70
N SER A 303 -12.24 -2.97 -8.72
CA SER A 303 -12.61 -2.74 -10.12
C SER A 303 -13.93 -3.48 -10.33
N GLN A 304 -15.02 -2.79 -10.01
CA GLN A 304 -16.36 -3.34 -10.11
C GLN A 304 -16.62 -3.42 -11.59
N GLN A 305 -16.37 -4.60 -12.14
CA GLN A 305 -16.86 -4.92 -13.45
C GLN A 305 -18.38 -4.92 -13.36
N PHE A 306 -18.99 -3.88 -13.90
CA PHE A 306 -20.43 -3.73 -13.97
C PHE A 306 -20.95 -4.59 -15.13
N ALA A 307 -22.05 -5.30 -14.89
CA ALA A 307 -22.77 -6.05 -15.89
C ALA A 307 -24.20 -5.52 -16.01
N VAL A 308 -24.82 -5.76 -17.17
CA VAL A 308 -26.23 -5.46 -17.37
C VAL A 308 -27.06 -6.20 -16.32
N GLY A 309 -27.90 -5.45 -15.62
CA GLY A 309 -28.76 -5.92 -14.55
C GLY A 309 -28.25 -5.66 -13.13
N ASP A 310 -26.99 -5.25 -12.95
CA ASP A 310 -26.43 -4.90 -11.64
C ASP A 310 -27.17 -3.72 -10.99
N PHE A 311 -27.27 -3.73 -9.66
CA PHE A 311 -27.78 -2.61 -8.88
C PHE A 311 -26.61 -1.76 -8.39
N VAL A 312 -26.69 -0.46 -8.62
CA VAL A 312 -25.60 0.49 -8.34
C VAL A 312 -26.14 1.71 -7.59
N LYS A 313 -25.38 2.20 -6.61
CA LYS A 313 -25.65 3.44 -5.90
C LYS A 313 -24.90 4.58 -6.58
N ILE A 314 -25.60 5.67 -6.86
CA ILE A 314 -25.05 6.86 -7.50
C ILE A 314 -24.37 7.73 -6.44
N CYS A 315 -23.25 8.36 -6.81
CA CYS A 315 -22.55 9.33 -5.98
C CYS A 315 -23.53 10.38 -5.43
N SER A 316 -23.44 10.68 -4.13
CA SER A 316 -24.28 11.70 -3.49
C SER A 316 -23.63 13.09 -3.47
N ASP A 317 -22.35 13.19 -3.80
CA ASP A 317 -21.60 14.44 -3.83
C ASP A 317 -21.77 15.11 -5.21
N LEU A 318 -22.44 16.26 -5.22
CA LEU A 318 -22.78 17.01 -6.42
C LEU A 318 -21.54 17.50 -7.19
N GLU A 319 -20.54 18.04 -6.50
CA GLU A 319 -19.36 18.61 -7.14
C GLU A 319 -18.44 17.52 -7.69
N ARG A 320 -18.34 16.40 -6.97
CA ARG A 320 -17.67 15.19 -7.47
C ARG A 320 -18.42 14.56 -8.63
N MET A 321 -19.76 14.55 -8.61
CA MET A 321 -20.55 14.00 -9.72
C MET A 321 -20.38 14.84 -10.99
N LYS A 322 -20.41 16.16 -10.89
CA LYS A 322 -20.18 17.07 -12.03
C LYS A 322 -18.79 16.89 -12.66
N SER A 323 -17.76 16.72 -11.84
CA SER A 323 -16.41 16.52 -12.35
C SER A 323 -16.25 15.17 -13.06
N LEU A 324 -16.83 14.10 -12.51
CA LEU A 324 -16.79 12.76 -13.08
C LEU A 324 -17.56 12.61 -14.40
N GLN A 325 -18.62 13.42 -14.60
CA GLN A 325 -19.43 13.36 -15.82
C GLN A 325 -18.83 14.06 -17.04
N ARG A 326 -17.79 14.90 -16.89
CA ARG A 326 -17.15 15.56 -18.03
C ARG A 326 -16.54 14.51 -18.94
N GLY A 327 -16.94 14.50 -20.21
CA GLY A 327 -16.51 13.49 -21.19
C GLY A 327 -17.21 12.13 -21.07
N HIS A 328 -18.18 11.98 -20.16
CA HIS A 328 -18.86 10.72 -19.85
C HIS A 328 -20.39 10.89 -19.81
N GLY A 329 -20.97 11.33 -20.93
CA GLY A 329 -22.41 11.65 -21.06
C GLY A 329 -22.81 13.06 -20.58
N GLU A 330 -21.84 13.84 -20.10
CA GLU A 330 -21.98 15.19 -19.56
C GLU A 330 -22.90 15.30 -18.35
N TRP A 331 -22.76 16.41 -17.60
CA TRP A 331 -23.67 16.72 -16.50
C TRP A 331 -24.88 17.50 -17.00
N ALA A 332 -26.07 17.13 -16.54
CA ALA A 332 -27.30 17.92 -16.68
C ALA A 332 -27.95 18.15 -15.32
N ASP A 333 -28.45 19.35 -15.04
CA ASP A 333 -29.08 19.67 -13.74
C ASP A 333 -30.31 18.79 -13.44
N ALA A 334 -30.96 18.24 -14.46
CA ALA A 334 -32.02 17.25 -14.30
C ALA A 334 -31.55 15.92 -13.67
N MET A 335 -30.23 15.69 -13.54
CA MET A 335 -29.64 14.55 -12.85
C MET A 335 -29.56 14.75 -11.32
N ILE A 336 -29.74 15.97 -10.79
CA ILE A 336 -29.68 16.26 -9.34
C ILE A 336 -30.54 15.29 -8.50
N PRO A 337 -31.79 14.95 -8.89
CA PRO A 337 -32.62 14.03 -8.10
C PRO A 337 -32.09 12.59 -8.02
N THR A 338 -31.12 12.22 -8.86
CA THR A 338 -30.54 10.88 -8.92
C THR A 338 -29.39 10.67 -7.92
N LEU A 339 -28.82 11.76 -7.38
CA LEU A 339 -27.69 11.71 -6.45
C LEU A 339 -28.02 10.86 -5.22
N GLY A 340 -27.13 9.93 -4.86
CA GLY A 340 -27.29 9.04 -3.72
C GLY A 340 -28.35 7.93 -3.90
N LYS A 341 -29.12 7.93 -5.00
CA LYS A 341 -30.14 6.91 -5.28
C LYS A 341 -29.51 5.62 -5.79
N VAL A 342 -30.27 4.53 -5.69
CA VAL A 342 -29.89 3.25 -6.27
C VAL A 342 -30.63 3.09 -7.61
N GLY A 343 -29.90 2.70 -8.64
CA GLY A 343 -30.42 2.42 -9.98
C GLY A 343 -29.97 1.06 -10.49
N ARG A 344 -30.53 0.65 -11.63
CA ARG A 344 -30.20 -0.62 -12.30
C ARG A 344 -29.46 -0.36 -13.60
N VAL A 345 -28.34 -1.04 -13.81
CA VAL A 345 -27.56 -0.97 -15.05
C VAL A 345 -28.38 -1.61 -16.18
N GLN A 346 -28.76 -0.81 -17.17
CA GLN A 346 -29.44 -1.28 -18.38
C GLN A 346 -28.46 -1.62 -19.49
N GLN A 347 -27.36 -0.88 -19.59
CA GLN A 347 -26.37 -1.05 -20.66
C GLN A 347 -24.99 -0.64 -20.16
N VAL A 348 -23.97 -1.34 -20.65
CA VAL A 348 -22.55 -0.95 -20.55
C VAL A 348 -22.10 -0.56 -21.95
N TYR A 349 -21.64 0.68 -22.12
CA TYR A 349 -21.14 1.21 -23.39
C TYR A 349 -19.70 0.75 -23.67
N HIS A 350 -19.22 0.97 -24.90
CA HIS A 350 -17.88 0.54 -25.34
C HIS A 350 -16.72 1.28 -24.66
N ASP A 351 -16.99 2.47 -24.14
CA ASP A 351 -16.10 3.31 -23.33
C ASP A 351 -16.21 3.00 -21.82
N ASN A 352 -16.99 1.97 -21.48
CA ASN A 352 -17.37 1.51 -20.14
C ASN A 352 -18.39 2.39 -19.41
N ASP A 353 -18.94 3.45 -20.01
CA ASP A 353 -20.01 4.21 -19.38
C ASP A 353 -21.28 3.38 -19.18
N LEU A 354 -22.05 3.74 -18.17
CA LEU A 354 -23.16 2.93 -17.72
C LEU A 354 -24.47 3.67 -17.90
N LYS A 355 -25.37 3.11 -18.72
CA LYS A 355 -26.76 3.55 -18.73
C LYS A 355 -27.47 2.95 -17.52
N VAL A 356 -27.82 3.79 -16.56
CA VAL A 356 -28.48 3.38 -15.32
C VAL A 356 -29.91 3.92 -15.28
N GLU A 357 -30.86 3.02 -15.02
CA GLU A 357 -32.25 3.37 -14.77
C GLU A 357 -32.47 3.71 -13.31
N VAL A 358 -33.06 4.88 -13.05
CA VAL A 358 -33.41 5.38 -11.72
C VAL A 358 -34.85 5.87 -11.77
N GLY A 359 -35.76 5.17 -11.09
CA GLY A 359 -37.19 5.45 -11.19
C GLY A 359 -37.73 5.12 -12.58
N ARG A 360 -38.13 6.14 -13.35
CA ARG A 360 -38.62 6.01 -14.75
C ARG A 360 -37.71 6.68 -15.78
N THR A 361 -36.56 7.19 -15.36
CA THR A 361 -35.59 7.84 -16.25
C THR A 361 -34.31 7.03 -16.32
N SER A 362 -33.57 7.19 -17.41
CA SER A 362 -32.28 6.52 -17.59
C SER A 362 -31.24 7.56 -17.96
N TRP A 363 -30.07 7.45 -17.36
CA TRP A 363 -28.97 8.39 -17.54
C TRP A 363 -27.66 7.64 -17.74
N THR A 364 -26.72 8.27 -18.45
CA THR A 364 -25.38 7.74 -18.65
C THR A 364 -24.48 8.26 -17.52
N TYR A 365 -23.80 7.34 -16.84
CA TYR A 365 -22.89 7.66 -15.75
C TYR A 365 -21.49 7.14 -16.03
N ASN A 366 -20.49 7.95 -15.66
CA ASN A 366 -19.14 7.47 -15.45
C ASN A 366 -19.14 6.32 -14.41
N PRO A 367 -18.46 5.19 -14.65
CA PRO A 367 -18.37 4.08 -13.69
C PRO A 367 -17.86 4.46 -12.30
N LEU A 368 -16.98 5.46 -12.22
CA LEU A 368 -16.44 5.97 -10.95
C LEU A 368 -17.47 6.80 -10.15
N ALA A 369 -18.56 7.22 -10.78
CA ALA A 369 -19.68 7.86 -10.11
C ALA A 369 -20.65 6.84 -9.47
N LEU A 370 -20.38 5.54 -9.63
CA LEU A 370 -21.26 4.45 -9.21
C LEU A 370 -20.56 3.50 -8.23
N THR A 371 -21.34 2.91 -7.33
CA THR A 371 -20.89 1.85 -6.42
C THR A 371 -21.85 0.67 -6.52
N LYS A 372 -21.36 -0.50 -6.94
CA LYS A 372 -22.14 -1.73 -7.04
C LYS A 372 -22.67 -2.15 -5.67
N VAL A 373 -23.98 -2.35 -5.61
CA VAL A 373 -24.74 -2.76 -4.43
C VAL A 373 -25.10 -4.25 -4.50
N ALA A 374 -25.41 -4.77 -5.70
CA ALA A 374 -25.69 -6.19 -5.91
C ALA A 374 -25.44 -6.62 -7.37
N SER A 375 -25.06 -7.89 -7.56
CA SER A 375 -24.92 -8.53 -8.89
C SER A 375 -26.24 -9.16 -9.34
N ALA A 376 -26.54 -9.11 -10.64
CA ALA A 376 -27.71 -9.81 -11.20
C ALA A 376 -27.63 -11.36 -11.14
N SER A 377 -26.42 -11.92 -11.00
CA SER A 377 -26.16 -13.37 -11.03
C SER A 377 -26.26 -14.08 -9.67
N ASP A 378 -26.35 -13.35 -8.56
CA ASP A 378 -26.49 -13.95 -7.23
C ASP A 378 -27.97 -14.20 -6.93
N GLY A 379 -28.47 -15.34 -7.39
CA GLY A 379 -29.74 -15.94 -6.93
C GLY A 379 -29.69 -16.41 -5.46
N THR A 380 -28.61 -16.12 -4.73
CA THR A 380 -28.40 -16.43 -3.31
C THR A 380 -27.99 -15.17 -2.56
N VAL A 381 -28.87 -14.72 -1.66
CA VAL A 381 -28.75 -13.41 -0.99
C VAL A 381 -27.78 -13.49 0.19
N PRO A 382 -26.76 -12.62 0.29
CA PRO A 382 -25.95 -12.51 1.51
C PRO A 382 -26.78 -11.88 2.64
N VAL A 383 -26.66 -12.44 3.84
CA VAL A 383 -27.25 -11.90 5.08
C VAL A 383 -26.27 -10.87 5.64
N THR A 384 -26.77 -9.68 5.98
CA THR A 384 -25.96 -8.65 6.66
C THR A 384 -25.64 -9.09 8.09
N SER A 385 -24.65 -8.46 8.73
CA SER A 385 -24.27 -8.72 10.13
C SER A 385 -25.40 -8.49 11.15
N SER A 386 -26.52 -7.89 10.75
CA SER A 386 -27.74 -7.69 11.54
C SER A 386 -28.83 -8.73 11.31
N GLY A 387 -28.63 -9.73 10.44
CA GLY A 387 -29.59 -10.81 10.19
C GLY A 387 -30.74 -10.45 9.24
N GLU A 388 -30.75 -9.25 8.66
CA GLU A 388 -31.80 -8.83 7.72
C GLU A 388 -31.45 -9.22 6.27
N ARG A 389 -32.46 -9.74 5.53
CA ARG A 389 -32.29 -10.14 4.12
C ARG A 389 -32.19 -8.89 3.24
N LEU A 390 -31.21 -8.83 2.34
CA LEU A 390 -31.00 -7.72 1.39
C LEU A 390 -32.26 -7.42 0.56
N SER A 391 -33.07 -8.43 0.24
CA SER A 391 -34.36 -8.28 -0.45
C SER A 391 -35.41 -7.54 0.38
N ALA A 392 -35.38 -7.64 1.71
CA ALA A 392 -36.27 -6.89 2.61
C ALA A 392 -35.83 -5.42 2.77
N ILE A 393 -34.51 -5.18 2.73
CA ILE A 393 -33.93 -3.83 2.74
C ILE A 393 -34.25 -3.10 1.42
N LEU A 394 -34.10 -3.78 0.28
CA LEU A 394 -34.51 -3.25 -1.02
C LEU A 394 -36.02 -2.97 -1.06
N LYS A 395 -36.86 -3.87 -0.51
CA LYS A 395 -38.32 -3.63 -0.45
C LYS A 395 -38.69 -2.42 0.41
N LYS A 396 -37.98 -2.16 1.52
CA LYS A 396 -38.12 -0.93 2.34
C LYS A 396 -37.63 0.34 1.61
N LEU A 397 -36.60 0.23 0.77
CA LEU A 397 -36.08 1.34 -0.04
C LEU A 397 -36.98 1.68 -1.24
N PHE A 398 -37.80 0.72 -1.70
CA PHE A 398 -38.76 0.87 -2.80
C PHE A 398 -40.22 1.04 -2.32
N GLU A 399 -40.47 1.09 -1.02
CA GLU A 399 -41.72 1.67 -0.53
C GLU A 399 -41.71 3.16 -0.87
N PRO A 400 -42.67 3.66 -1.66
CA PRO A 400 -42.79 5.09 -1.89
C PRO A 400 -42.96 5.73 -0.53
N HIS A 401 -41.92 6.45 -0.08
CA HIS A 401 -42.08 7.37 1.03
C HIS A 401 -43.10 8.39 0.56
N VAL A 402 -44.31 8.26 1.10
CA VAL A 402 -45.33 9.29 1.06
C VAL A 402 -44.66 10.53 1.62
N SER A 403 -44.32 11.49 0.76
CA SER A 403 -43.94 12.82 1.23
C SER A 403 -45.19 13.34 1.92
N GLY A 404 -45.06 13.75 3.19
CA GLY A 404 -46.14 14.43 3.92
C GLY A 404 -46.42 15.83 3.38
N ASP A 405 -46.10 16.11 2.12
CA ASP A 405 -46.39 17.36 1.44
C ASP A 405 -47.74 17.22 0.73
N ALA A 406 -48.78 17.70 1.40
CA ALA A 406 -50.14 17.70 0.87
C ALA A 406 -50.25 18.39 -0.50
N THR A 407 -49.33 19.32 -0.81
CA THR A 407 -49.25 20.01 -2.09
C THR A 407 -48.84 19.05 -3.23
N GLU A 408 -47.87 18.17 -2.96
CA GLU A 408 -47.36 17.23 -3.95
C GLU A 408 -48.39 16.11 -4.23
N GLU A 409 -49.09 15.66 -3.19
CA GLU A 409 -50.14 14.63 -3.31
C GLU A 409 -51.40 15.16 -4.01
N LEU A 410 -51.78 16.42 -3.80
CA LEU A 410 -52.84 17.09 -4.56
C LEU A 410 -52.49 17.17 -6.06
N VAL A 411 -51.25 17.56 -6.38
CA VAL A 411 -50.79 17.66 -7.79
C VAL A 411 -50.81 16.28 -8.47
N LYS A 412 -50.43 15.22 -7.76
CA LYS A 412 -50.51 13.84 -8.28
C LYS A 412 -51.96 13.37 -8.47
N ALA A 413 -52.87 13.70 -7.56
CA ALA A 413 -54.29 13.35 -7.69
C ALA A 413 -54.92 14.06 -8.90
N ALA A 414 -54.62 15.36 -9.08
CA ALA A 414 -55.10 16.15 -10.21
C ALA A 414 -54.56 15.64 -11.55
N ALA A 415 -53.27 15.30 -11.62
CA ALA A 415 -52.64 14.78 -12.83
C ALA A 415 -53.20 13.41 -13.26
N ASN A 416 -53.71 12.62 -12.31
CA ASN A 416 -54.31 11.31 -12.58
C ASN A 416 -55.84 11.36 -12.75
N GLY A 417 -56.46 12.54 -12.68
CA GLY A 417 -57.91 12.72 -12.84
C GLY A 417 -58.75 12.17 -11.68
N ASP A 418 -58.15 11.97 -10.50
CA ASP A 418 -58.83 11.44 -9.33
C ASP A 418 -59.56 12.58 -8.58
N HIS A 419 -60.75 12.91 -9.09
CA HIS A 419 -61.53 14.06 -8.61
C HIS A 419 -61.91 13.97 -7.13
N LEU A 420 -62.23 12.77 -6.63
CA LEU A 420 -62.63 12.56 -5.24
C LEU A 420 -61.49 12.88 -4.27
N LYS A 421 -60.27 12.45 -4.64
CA LYS A 421 -59.09 12.66 -3.82
C LYS A 421 -58.62 14.11 -3.82
N CYS A 422 -58.78 14.82 -4.95
CA CYS A 422 -58.57 16.27 -5.00
C CYS A 422 -59.55 17.04 -4.10
N GLU A 423 -60.81 16.60 -4.02
CA GLU A 423 -61.85 17.25 -3.21
C GLU A 423 -61.61 17.07 -1.70
N GLU A 424 -61.10 15.92 -1.26
CA GLU A 424 -60.66 15.69 0.13
C GLU A 424 -59.53 16.65 0.54
N PHE A 425 -58.52 16.84 -0.30
CA PHE A 425 -57.40 17.75 0.01
C PHE A 425 -57.81 19.23 0.04
N LEU A 426 -58.76 19.64 -0.82
CA LEU A 426 -59.28 21.00 -0.87
C LEU A 426 -60.23 21.32 0.31
N THR A 427 -60.92 20.31 0.85
CA THR A 427 -61.82 20.47 2.00
C THR A 427 -61.07 20.49 3.34
N GLU A 428 -59.93 19.79 3.47
CA GLU A 428 -59.09 19.88 4.68
C GLU A 428 -58.47 21.27 4.90
N HIS A 429 -58.24 22.06 3.85
CA HIS A 429 -57.62 23.39 3.94
C HIS A 429 -58.61 24.56 4.07
N THR A 430 -59.91 24.30 4.19
CA THR A 430 -60.94 25.34 4.39
C THR A 430 -61.37 25.52 5.84
N LYS A 431 -60.74 24.84 6.80
CA LYS A 431 -61.09 24.92 8.23
C LYS A 431 -60.23 25.86 9.09
N ASP A 432 -59.14 26.41 8.55
CA ASP A 432 -58.29 27.41 9.24
C ASP A 432 -58.37 28.80 8.58
N GLY A 433 -59.58 29.20 8.16
CA GLY A 433 -59.92 30.55 7.71
C GLY A 433 -60.61 31.36 8.79
#